data_AF-A0A536A382-F1
#
_entry.id   AF-A0A536A382-F1
#
_cell.length_a   1.000
_cell.length_b   1.000
_cell.length_c   1.000
_cell.angle_alpha   90.00
_cell.angle_beta   90.00
_cell.angle_gamma   90.00
#
_symmetry.space_group_name_H-M   'P 1'
#
loop_
_entity.id
_entity.type
_entity.pdbx_description
1 polymer ?
#
loop_
_entity_poly.entity_id
_entity_poly.type
_entity_poly.pdbx_seq_one_letter_code
_entity_poly.pdbx_strand_id
1 'polypeptide(L)'
;MWFDLDDGGRIPVAVFSADGATQRFFVYLAGAVREIGTRDAAASGYVMSFGDVIGWTRGTGTVRPMDGIDLWTDTGRALRTERPESGCVIVGHTQKDVVTVCPSGTHLKDVLTNAPIRNGPPSRVVLAFPRALLWRTAADLAANPMVWRITLL
;
A
#
# COMPACT_ATOMS: atom_id res chain seq x y z
N MET A 1 -15.96 0.55 -3.02
CA MET A 1 -15.55 0.98 -1.68
C MET A 1 -14.27 0.24 -1.35
N TRP A 2 -13.30 0.91 -0.76
CA TRP A 2 -12.07 0.29 -0.25
C TRP A 2 -11.96 0.59 1.24
N PHE A 3 -11.52 -0.39 2.02
CA PHE A 3 -11.22 -0.20 3.42
C PHE A 3 -10.04 -1.09 3.79
N ASP A 4 -9.30 -0.69 4.80
CA ASP A 4 -8.26 -1.50 5.44
C ASP A 4 -8.49 -1.48 6.95
N LEU A 5 -8.16 -2.57 7.65
CA LEU A 5 -8.23 -2.62 9.11
C LEU A 5 -6.83 -2.77 9.65
N ASP A 6 -6.41 -1.85 10.51
CA ASP A 6 -5.23 -2.09 11.34
C ASP A 6 -5.57 -2.69 12.70
N ASP A 7 -4.53 -3.23 13.35
CA ASP A 7 -4.63 -3.86 14.67
C ASP A 7 -5.09 -2.88 15.77
N GLY A 8 -5.01 -1.57 15.52
CA GLY A 8 -5.48 -0.51 16.43
C GLY A 8 -6.98 -0.22 16.31
N GLY A 9 -7.70 -0.92 15.42
CA GLY A 9 -9.12 -0.71 15.18
C GLY A 9 -9.42 0.55 14.36
N ARG A 10 -8.41 1.17 13.76
CA ARG A 10 -8.59 2.27 12.82
C ARG A 10 -8.91 1.71 11.45
N ILE A 11 -9.84 2.37 10.77
CA ILE A 11 -10.34 1.94 9.47
C ILE A 11 -10.25 3.12 8.50
N PRO A 12 -9.18 3.24 7.71
CA PRO A 12 -9.22 4.10 6.54
C PRO A 12 -10.24 3.56 5.53
N VAL A 13 -11.07 4.43 4.96
CA VAL A 13 -12.14 4.07 4.01
C VAL A 13 -12.14 5.04 2.85
N ALA A 14 -12.15 4.53 1.62
CA ALA A 14 -12.39 5.31 0.42
C ALA A 14 -13.73 4.94 -0.25
N VAL A 15 -14.56 5.96 -0.49
CA VAL A 15 -15.92 5.83 -1.02
C VAL A 15 -16.05 6.65 -2.29
N PHE A 16 -16.54 6.04 -3.36
CA PHE A 16 -16.86 6.77 -4.60
C PHE A 16 -18.16 7.57 -4.41
N SER A 17 -18.24 8.75 -5.03
CA SER A 17 -19.51 9.45 -5.17
C SER A 17 -20.52 8.61 -5.95
N ALA A 18 -21.82 8.91 -5.79
CA ALA A 18 -22.89 8.14 -6.42
C ALA A 18 -22.79 8.12 -7.97
N ASP A 19 -22.26 9.18 -8.55
CA ASP A 19 -21.99 9.32 -10.00
C ASP A 19 -20.63 8.73 -10.43
N GLY A 20 -19.82 8.25 -9.48
CA GLY A 20 -18.48 7.72 -9.72
C GLY A 20 -17.43 8.75 -10.14
N ALA A 21 -17.74 10.04 -10.15
CA ALA A 21 -16.82 11.09 -10.60
C ALA A 21 -15.67 11.33 -9.62
N THR A 22 -15.95 11.22 -8.33
CA THR A 22 -14.99 11.50 -7.25
C THR A 22 -14.88 10.33 -6.28
N GLN A 23 -13.80 10.32 -5.51
CA GLN A 23 -13.63 9.44 -4.37
C GLN A 23 -13.27 10.28 -3.14
N ARG A 24 -13.94 9.99 -2.03
CA ARG A 24 -13.74 10.62 -0.72
C ARG A 24 -13.00 9.66 0.18
N PHE A 25 -12.01 10.15 0.91
CA PHE A 25 -11.20 9.38 1.84
C PHE A 25 -11.54 9.78 3.28
N PHE A 26 -11.88 8.79 4.10
CA PHE A 26 -12.22 8.94 5.51
C PHE A 26 -11.34 8.06 6.39
N VAL A 27 -11.30 8.39 7.68
CA VAL A 27 -10.80 7.55 8.74
C VAL A 27 -11.87 7.38 9.78
N TYR A 28 -12.14 6.14 10.15
CA TYR A 28 -12.90 5.80 11.35
C TYR A 28 -11.94 5.38 12.45
N LEU A 29 -12.05 6.00 13.63
CA LEU A 29 -11.28 5.63 14.82
C LEU A 29 -12.09 5.95 16.07
N ALA A 30 -12.20 4.97 16.98
CA ALA A 30 -12.86 5.12 18.28
C ALA A 30 -14.27 5.76 18.19
N GLY A 31 -15.07 5.37 17.19
CA GLY A 31 -16.43 5.89 17.00
C GLY A 31 -16.53 7.20 16.23
N ALA A 32 -15.41 7.87 15.94
CA ALA A 32 -15.39 9.12 15.19
C ALA A 32 -15.04 8.88 13.71
N VAL A 33 -15.76 9.55 12.81
CA VAL A 33 -15.44 9.62 11.38
C VAL A 33 -14.81 10.97 11.07
N ARG A 34 -13.70 10.95 10.33
CA ARG A 34 -13.02 12.14 9.82
C ARG A 34 -12.83 12.03 8.33
N GLU A 35 -13.19 13.06 7.59
CA GLU A 35 -12.80 13.16 6.17
C GLU A 35 -11.38 13.72 6.06
N ILE A 36 -10.57 13.05 5.25
CA ILE A 36 -9.18 13.42 4.96
C ILE A 36 -9.10 14.22 3.66
N GLY A 37 -9.89 13.83 2.65
CA GLY A 37 -9.90 14.54 1.38
C GLY A 37 -10.84 13.95 0.32
N THR A 38 -10.87 14.64 -0.80
CA THR A 38 -11.63 14.32 -2.01
C THR A 38 -10.71 14.47 -3.22
N ARG A 39 -10.86 13.58 -4.22
CA ARG A 39 -10.19 13.73 -5.53
C ARG A 39 -10.99 13.04 -6.63
N ASP A 40 -10.61 13.29 -7.88
CA ASP A 40 -11.20 12.60 -9.04
C ASP A 40 -11.00 11.08 -8.94
N ALA A 41 -12.05 10.32 -9.24
CA ALA A 41 -12.01 8.86 -9.16
C ALA A 41 -10.88 8.25 -10.00
N ALA A 42 -10.58 8.83 -11.17
CA ALA A 42 -9.50 8.40 -12.04
C ALA A 42 -8.09 8.60 -11.44
N ALA A 43 -7.94 9.56 -10.53
CA ALA A 43 -6.68 9.83 -9.83
C ALA A 43 -6.60 9.12 -8.47
N SER A 44 -7.65 8.42 -8.05
CA SER A 44 -7.78 7.80 -6.73
C SER A 44 -7.48 6.30 -6.75
N GLY A 45 -7.46 5.67 -5.57
CA GLY A 45 -7.45 4.22 -5.50
C GLY A 45 -7.68 3.65 -4.10
N TYR A 46 -6.81 2.72 -3.70
CA TYR A 46 -6.90 2.01 -2.45
C TYR A 46 -6.48 2.88 -1.28
N VAL A 47 -6.96 2.49 -0.11
CA VAL A 47 -6.49 3.01 1.17
C VAL A 47 -5.71 1.92 1.89
N MET A 48 -4.73 2.32 2.69
CA MET A 48 -3.83 1.41 3.39
C MET A 48 -3.54 1.93 4.79
N SER A 49 -3.29 1.03 5.72
CA SER A 49 -2.78 1.32 7.06
C SER A 49 -1.32 0.87 7.20
N PHE A 50 -0.52 1.73 7.82
CA PHE A 50 0.88 1.53 8.16
C PHE A 50 1.10 1.87 9.64
N GLY A 51 0.79 0.97 10.57
CA GLY A 51 0.94 1.26 12.00
C GLY A 51 0.11 2.48 12.37
N ASP A 52 0.73 3.60 12.73
CA ASP A 52 0.04 4.86 13.08
C ASP A 52 -0.18 5.81 11.89
N VAL A 53 0.20 5.42 10.67
CA VAL A 53 0.05 6.20 9.44
C VAL A 53 -0.99 5.56 8.53
N ILE A 54 -1.72 6.38 7.77
CA ILE A 54 -2.64 5.93 6.72
C ILE A 54 -2.16 6.43 5.36
N GLY A 55 -2.51 5.70 4.32
CA GLY A 55 -2.20 6.03 2.94
C GLY A 55 -3.41 6.01 2.03
N TRP A 56 -3.39 6.85 1.00
CA TRP A 56 -4.34 6.83 -0.11
C TRP A 56 -3.57 6.83 -1.43
N THR A 57 -3.83 5.83 -2.27
CA THR A 57 -3.09 5.66 -3.51
C THR A 57 -3.47 6.69 -4.56
N ARG A 58 -2.50 7.03 -5.39
CA ARG A 58 -2.65 7.82 -6.60
C ARG A 58 -2.81 6.83 -7.76
N GLY A 59 -4.07 6.56 -8.13
CA GLY A 59 -4.44 5.51 -9.06
C GLY A 59 -4.71 4.16 -8.37
N THR A 60 -5.42 3.28 -9.07
CA THR A 60 -5.91 2.00 -8.53
C THR A 60 -4.92 0.84 -8.67
N GLY A 61 -3.80 0.97 -9.38
CA GLY A 61 -2.88 -0.16 -9.56
C GLY A 61 -3.40 -1.33 -10.40
N THR A 62 -4.68 -1.33 -10.82
CA THR A 62 -5.34 -2.47 -11.50
C THR A 62 -5.01 -2.54 -12.98
N VAL A 63 -5.05 -1.40 -13.68
CA VAL A 63 -4.80 -1.31 -15.13
C VAL A 63 -3.48 -0.60 -15.43
N ARG A 64 -3.03 0.25 -14.50
CA ARG A 64 -1.79 1.01 -14.59
C ARG A 64 -1.11 1.00 -13.22
N PRO A 65 0.23 1.07 -13.17
CA PRO A 65 0.94 1.24 -11.91
C PRO A 65 0.41 2.45 -11.11
N MET A 66 0.45 2.35 -9.79
CA MET A 66 0.16 3.48 -8.92
C MET A 66 1.28 4.50 -9.01
N ASP A 67 0.94 5.79 -9.10
CA ASP A 67 1.93 6.89 -9.16
C ASP A 67 2.55 7.18 -7.78
N GLY A 68 1.91 6.70 -6.71
CA GLY A 68 2.36 6.86 -5.35
C GLY A 68 1.25 6.66 -4.33
N ILE A 69 1.60 6.93 -3.07
CA ILE A 69 0.71 6.87 -1.92
C ILE A 69 0.89 8.18 -1.16
N ASP A 70 -0.15 8.98 -1.13
CA ASP A 70 -0.19 10.15 -0.26
C ASP A 70 -0.38 9.64 1.19
N LEU A 71 0.39 10.15 2.16
CA LEU A 71 0.41 9.67 3.54
C LEU A 71 -0.10 10.74 4.52
N TRP A 72 -0.87 10.31 5.51
CA TRP A 72 -1.41 11.15 6.57
C TRP A 72 -1.29 10.47 7.94
N THR A 73 -1.36 11.28 9.00
CA THR A 73 -1.71 10.77 10.33
C THR A 73 -3.21 10.44 10.39
N ASP A 74 -3.63 9.66 11.38
CA ASP A 74 -5.04 9.48 11.75
C ASP A 74 -5.82 10.79 11.99
N THR A 75 -5.13 11.85 12.42
CA THR A 75 -5.75 13.16 12.63
C THR A 75 -6.02 13.93 11.33
N GLY A 76 -5.60 13.42 10.17
CA GLY A 76 -5.70 14.11 8.88
C GLY A 76 -4.56 15.08 8.56
N ARG A 77 -3.53 15.16 9.40
CA ARG A 77 -2.30 15.91 9.05
C ARG A 77 -1.57 15.19 7.91
N ALA A 78 -1.38 15.90 6.79
CA ALA A 78 -0.57 15.42 5.68
C ALA A 78 0.90 15.26 6.07
N LEU A 79 1.54 14.19 5.58
CA LEU A 79 2.94 13.88 5.83
C LEU A 79 3.78 14.09 4.56
N ARG A 80 3.57 13.24 3.55
CA ARG A 80 4.29 13.25 2.26
C ARG A 80 3.64 12.29 1.27
N THR A 81 4.14 12.27 0.03
CA THR A 81 3.80 11.24 -0.95
C THR A 81 4.97 10.27 -1.10
N GLU A 82 4.72 8.98 -0.87
CA GLU A 82 5.65 7.91 -1.25
C GLU A 82 5.47 7.58 -2.72
N ARG A 83 6.57 7.52 -3.46
CA ARG A 83 6.57 7.15 -4.88
C ARG A 83 7.47 5.95 -5.09
N PRO A 84 7.12 5.04 -6.02
CA PRO A 84 8.05 3.99 -6.38
C PRO A 84 9.31 4.60 -6.98
N GLU A 85 10.43 3.90 -6.80
CA GLU A 85 11.64 4.17 -7.57
C GLU A 85 11.37 4.05 -9.08
N SER A 86 12.16 4.73 -9.89
CA SER A 86 12.05 4.66 -11.34
C SER A 86 12.14 3.21 -11.84
N GLY A 87 11.16 2.78 -12.64
CA GLY A 87 11.06 1.42 -13.17
C GLY A 87 10.52 0.38 -12.19
N CYS A 88 10.16 0.78 -10.96
CA CYS A 88 9.53 -0.08 -9.98
C CYS A 88 8.02 0.18 -9.90
N VAL A 89 7.28 -0.80 -9.38
CA VAL A 89 5.83 -0.70 -9.17
C VAL A 89 5.48 -1.04 -7.73
N ILE A 90 4.58 -0.27 -7.13
CA ILE A 90 4.01 -0.60 -5.81
C ILE A 90 3.08 -1.80 -5.98
N VAL A 91 3.28 -2.84 -5.17
CA VAL A 91 2.50 -4.09 -5.25
C VAL A 91 1.75 -4.43 -3.97
N GLY A 92 2.05 -3.72 -2.87
CA GLY A 92 1.38 -3.91 -1.60
C GLY A 92 2.07 -3.15 -0.46
N HIS A 93 1.69 -3.48 0.76
CA HIS A 93 2.25 -2.88 1.96
C HIS A 93 2.31 -3.90 3.11
N THR A 94 3.18 -3.62 4.07
CA THR A 94 3.22 -4.26 5.39
C THR A 94 2.71 -3.24 6.41
N GLN A 95 2.79 -3.55 7.71
CA GLN A 95 2.47 -2.56 8.76
C GLN A 95 3.39 -1.33 8.74
N LYS A 96 4.56 -1.38 8.10
CA LYS A 96 5.48 -0.25 8.09
C LYS A 96 6.13 0.03 6.75
N ASP A 97 6.13 -0.92 5.82
CA ASP A 97 6.81 -0.80 4.54
C ASP A 97 5.82 -0.67 3.39
N VAL A 98 6.12 0.23 2.45
CA VAL A 98 5.62 0.09 1.08
C VAL A 98 6.47 -0.96 0.38
N VAL A 99 5.81 -1.90 -0.29
CA VAL A 99 6.46 -2.99 -1.03
C VAL A 99 6.42 -2.66 -2.51
N THR A 100 7.60 -2.55 -3.12
CA THR A 100 7.74 -2.35 -4.56
C THR A 100 8.44 -3.52 -5.22
N VAL A 101 8.10 -3.77 -6.47
CA VAL A 101 8.82 -4.73 -7.34
C VAL A 101 9.53 -3.96 -8.43
N CYS A 102 10.83 -4.19 -8.52
CA CYS A 102 11.76 -3.61 -9.48
C CYS A 102 12.32 -4.70 -10.40
N PRO A 103 13.00 -4.35 -11.50
CA PRO A 103 13.78 -5.30 -12.30
C PRO A 103 14.84 -6.04 -11.46
N SER A 104 15.42 -5.38 -10.45
CA SER A 104 16.41 -5.90 -9.50
C SER A 104 15.85 -6.84 -8.43
N GLY A 105 14.53 -6.86 -8.20
CA GLY A 105 13.89 -7.64 -7.14
C GLY A 105 12.83 -6.86 -6.37
N THR A 106 12.43 -7.37 -5.20
CA THR A 106 11.51 -6.68 -4.30
C THR A 106 12.28 -5.67 -3.44
N HIS A 107 11.78 -4.45 -3.31
CA HIS A 107 12.31 -3.41 -2.45
C HIS A 107 11.27 -3.04 -1.39
N LEU A 108 11.74 -2.61 -0.21
CA LEU A 108 10.92 -2.26 0.94
C LEU A 108 11.31 -0.85 1.40
N LYS A 109 10.32 0.01 1.60
CA LYS A 109 10.51 1.38 2.09
C LYS A 109 9.71 1.59 3.37
N ASP A 110 10.40 1.74 4.48
CA ASP A 110 9.78 2.04 5.78
C ASP A 110 9.16 3.45 5.75
N VAL A 111 7.83 3.53 5.81
CA VAL A 111 7.10 4.79 5.72
C VAL A 111 6.98 5.51 7.06
N LEU A 112 7.15 4.80 8.17
CA LEU A 112 7.07 5.39 9.51
C LEU A 112 8.30 6.26 9.77
N THR A 113 9.47 5.74 9.40
CA THR A 113 10.77 6.39 9.65
C THR A 113 11.34 7.11 8.44
N ASN A 114 10.73 6.92 7.26
CA ASN A 114 11.29 7.38 5.98
C ASN A 114 12.74 6.89 5.74
N ALA A 115 13.11 5.75 6.32
CA ALA A 115 14.44 5.18 6.20
C ALA A 115 14.83 4.88 4.74
N PRO A 116 16.12 4.73 4.41
CA PRO A 116 16.54 4.31 3.08
C PRO A 116 15.85 3.03 2.62
N ILE A 117 15.69 2.90 1.30
CA ILE A 117 15.11 1.70 0.69
C ILE A 117 16.04 0.53 0.95
N ARG A 118 15.44 -0.61 1.31
CA ARG A 118 16.15 -1.84 1.66
C ARG A 118 15.70 -2.95 0.73
N ASN A 119 16.63 -3.84 0.41
CA ASN A 119 16.33 -5.02 -0.41
C ASN A 119 15.38 -5.94 0.36
N GLY A 120 14.32 -6.36 -0.31
CA GLY A 120 13.45 -7.46 0.10
C GLY A 120 13.90 -8.77 -0.53
N PRO A 121 12.99 -9.75 -0.63
CA PRO A 121 13.27 -11.00 -1.32
C PRO A 121 13.71 -10.79 -2.78
N PRO A 122 14.55 -11.67 -3.35
CA PRO A 122 15.04 -11.56 -4.74
C PRO A 122 13.97 -11.88 -5.80
N SER A 123 12.70 -11.76 -5.43
CA SER A 123 11.55 -12.12 -6.27
C SER A 123 10.88 -10.89 -6.85
N ARG A 124 10.19 -11.10 -7.97
CA ARG A 124 9.26 -10.14 -8.58
C ARG A 124 7.78 -10.53 -8.40
N VAL A 125 7.53 -11.64 -7.69
CA VAL A 125 6.21 -12.16 -7.37
C VAL A 125 6.13 -12.23 -5.85
N VAL A 126 5.54 -11.20 -5.25
CA VAL A 126 5.40 -11.05 -3.81
C VAL A 126 3.97 -10.64 -3.46
N LEU A 127 3.46 -11.20 -2.38
CA LEU A 127 2.26 -10.78 -1.69
C LEU A 127 2.68 -10.22 -0.33
N ALA A 128 2.24 -9.01 -0.04
CA ALA A 128 2.55 -8.34 1.21
C ALA A 128 1.41 -8.54 2.21
N PHE A 129 1.78 -8.90 3.43
CA PHE A 129 0.89 -9.02 4.58
C PHE A 129 1.40 -8.08 5.68
N PRO A 130 0.57 -7.73 6.67
CA PRO A 130 0.95 -6.85 7.77
C PRO A 130 2.33 -7.16 8.38
N ARG A 131 2.68 -8.44 8.54
CA ARG A 131 3.91 -8.89 9.22
C ARG A 131 4.72 -9.93 8.43
N ALA A 132 4.43 -10.10 7.15
CA ALA A 132 5.09 -11.11 6.34
C ALA A 132 5.07 -10.77 4.85
N LEU A 133 5.99 -11.38 4.12
CA LEU A 133 5.99 -11.42 2.66
C LEU A 133 5.90 -12.88 2.22
N LEU A 134 4.95 -13.19 1.35
CA LEU A 134 4.91 -14.45 0.62
C LEU A 134 5.46 -14.22 -0.78
N TRP A 135 6.44 -15.00 -1.22
CA TRP A 135 7.13 -14.75 -2.48
C TRP A 135 7.63 -16.01 -3.17
N ARG A 136 7.99 -15.89 -4.45
CA ARG A 136 8.47 -17.01 -5.28
C ARG A 136 9.63 -16.63 -6.18
N THR A 137 10.69 -17.43 -6.22
CA THR A 137 11.75 -17.25 -7.23
C THR A 137 11.28 -17.71 -8.61
N ALA A 138 12.03 -17.34 -9.66
CA ALA A 138 11.80 -17.90 -11.00
C ALA A 138 11.94 -19.43 -11.02
N ALA A 139 12.86 -19.98 -10.22
CA ALA A 139 13.04 -21.43 -10.08
C ALA A 139 11.83 -22.09 -9.40
N ASP A 140 11.27 -21.48 -8.35
CA ASP A 140 10.07 -22.01 -7.68
C ASP A 140 8.89 -22.06 -8.67
N LEU A 141 8.70 -21.00 -9.48
CA LEU A 141 7.65 -20.95 -10.50
C LEU A 141 7.82 -22.02 -11.59
N ALA A 142 9.05 -22.33 -11.99
CA ALA A 142 9.35 -23.31 -13.03
C ALA A 142 9.23 -24.76 -12.53
N ALA A 143 9.64 -25.04 -11.28
CA ALA A 143 9.66 -26.39 -10.73
C ALA A 143 8.31 -26.82 -10.14
N ASN A 144 7.66 -25.96 -9.35
CA ASN A 144 6.35 -26.22 -8.77
C ASN A 144 5.64 -24.91 -8.40
N PRO A 145 4.58 -24.51 -9.13
CA PRO A 145 3.92 -23.21 -8.94
C PRO A 145 3.24 -23.05 -7.57
N MET A 146 3.06 -24.14 -6.82
CA MET A 146 2.45 -24.16 -5.49
C MET A 146 3.42 -23.84 -4.35
N VAL A 147 4.73 -23.83 -4.60
CA VAL A 147 5.72 -23.50 -3.56
C VAL A 147 5.76 -22.00 -3.34
N TRP A 148 5.53 -21.57 -2.11
CA TRP A 148 5.69 -20.19 -1.66
C TRP A 148 6.72 -20.13 -0.53
N ARG A 149 7.59 -19.14 -0.60
CA ARG A 149 8.54 -18.81 0.46
C ARG A 149 7.94 -17.72 1.33
N ILE A 150 8.28 -17.73 2.61
CA ILE A 150 7.84 -16.73 3.57
C ILE A 150 9.03 -15.99 4.18
N THR A 151 8.93 -14.67 4.28
CA THR A 151 9.82 -13.82 5.06
C THR A 151 8.97 -13.11 6.12
N LEU A 152 9.27 -13.34 7.38
CA LEU A 152 8.65 -12.63 8.50
C LEU A 152 9.34 -11.28 8.69
N LEU A 153 8.58 -10.25 9.08
CA LEU A 153 9.03 -8.86 9.22
C LEU A 153 8.84 -8.31 10.63
#